data_AF-A0A399Z4B7-F1
#
_entry.id   AF-A0A399Z4B7-F1
#
_cell.length_a   1.000
_cell.length_b   1.000
_cell.length_c   1.000
_cell.angle_alpha   90.00
_cell.angle_beta   90.00
_cell.angle_gamma   90.00
#
_symmetry.space_group_name_H-M   'P 1'
#
loop_
_entity.id
_entity.type
_entity.pdbx_description
1 polymer ?
#
loop_
_entity_poly.entity_id
_entity_poly.type
_entity_poly.pdbx_seq_one_letter_code
_entity_poly.pdbx_strand_id
1 'polypeptide(L)'
;MMTAFKRASRVYGSMAAIVPKLYMAYSIWFWMGLFVSVVSIVIFVAFWRAVYASTTTIGGLTLDETLTYILLAQLFGEAAYVSNSIYDIGEGLREGQIAAALLRPMDYQAAMYVQNLVRLGIDFLLKIPLAIFIWLVYGLNLPSDPVIWLAFAVTILLGHAVLFFFDWILACTAFYSTEIWGMSVVRYSVAMFFSGGLIPLDMMPEWLRTIAILLPFSQVVYLPVSMTFPNYFSLYWLFLKNRLKILMEYRVNFLIGAASTVFVQAAGLLTIWVVMEQIPDLAGWGLPEILLIYGMLTLSKSINHMFADNLWTLGRDYVRTGTFDRFLVRPIDPLFHLLADRFCHDGIGNFLVGLVLVIVAASRLDIAWSTAHVGYLLLMTLSGGFIFIALNLMTSVSGFWLMDSVPVTRVVFEMHEFAKYPLSIYPRFIGVILTALIPYAFASYYPVAYLLGRETTPFLTWGAPLVAAVLMTVALSVWRFGLRHYSSTGS
;
A
#
# COMPACT_ATOMS: atom_id res chain seq x y z
N MET A 1 45.43 -1.48 8.91
CA MET A 1 44.09 -1.86 9.45
C MET A 1 43.36 -0.67 10.08
N MET A 2 43.97 0.02 11.06
CA MET A 2 43.32 1.15 11.77
C MET A 2 43.03 2.39 10.89
N THR A 3 43.85 2.68 9.89
CA THR A 3 43.62 3.76 8.90
C THR A 3 42.49 3.46 7.91
N ALA A 4 42.38 2.20 7.45
CA ALA A 4 41.28 1.74 6.60
C ALA A 4 39.95 1.76 7.37
N PHE A 5 39.94 1.34 8.63
CA PHE A 5 38.77 1.41 9.51
C PHE A 5 38.34 2.87 9.79
N LYS A 6 39.29 3.77 10.06
CA LYS A 6 39.00 5.22 10.21
C LYS A 6 38.42 5.85 8.93
N ARG A 7 38.91 5.43 7.76
CA ARG A 7 38.37 5.88 6.47
C ARG A 7 36.96 5.35 6.23
N ALA A 8 36.74 4.05 6.43
CA ALA A 8 35.43 3.43 6.28
C ALA A 8 34.38 4.03 7.23
N SER A 9 34.72 4.19 8.52
CA SER A 9 33.83 4.81 9.51
C SER A 9 33.47 6.25 9.17
N ARG A 10 34.41 7.06 8.67
CA ARG A 10 34.11 8.44 8.21
C ARG A 10 33.17 8.44 7.01
N VAL A 11 33.36 7.53 6.07
CA VAL A 11 32.54 7.42 4.84
C VAL A 11 31.12 6.96 5.19
N TYR A 12 30.94 5.86 5.92
CA TYR A 12 29.62 5.39 6.31
C TYR A 12 28.93 6.32 7.32
N GLY A 13 29.69 6.96 8.20
CA GLY A 13 29.18 8.01 9.09
C GLY A 13 28.62 9.22 8.33
N SER A 14 29.23 9.59 7.20
CA SER A 14 28.69 10.66 6.36
C SER A 14 27.38 10.27 5.67
N MET A 15 27.24 9.01 5.24
CA MET A 15 25.98 8.48 4.68
C MET A 15 24.88 8.41 5.73
N ALA A 16 25.22 8.00 6.95
CA ALA A 16 24.31 8.01 8.08
C ALA A 16 23.77 9.42 8.37
N ALA A 17 24.63 10.44 8.32
CA ALA A 17 24.25 11.83 8.59
C ALA A 17 23.31 12.46 7.55
N ILE A 18 23.11 11.85 6.38
CA ILE A 18 22.15 12.32 5.37
C ILE A 18 20.71 12.05 5.83
N VAL A 19 20.47 10.90 6.46
CA VAL A 19 19.11 10.45 6.78
C VAL A 19 18.37 11.38 7.75
N PRO A 20 18.94 11.82 8.88
CA PRO A 20 18.27 12.77 9.78
C PRO A 20 17.90 14.09 9.09
N LYS A 21 18.74 14.57 8.16
CA LYS A 21 18.50 15.82 7.44
C LYS A 21 17.26 15.72 6.54
N LEU A 22 17.04 14.57 5.92
CA LEU A 22 15.83 14.32 5.12
C LEU A 22 14.58 14.41 6.00
N TYR A 23 14.55 13.74 7.15
CA TYR A 23 13.39 13.82 8.06
C TYR A 23 13.16 15.24 8.59
N MET A 24 14.23 16.00 8.89
CA MET A 24 14.11 17.40 9.34
C MET A 24 13.58 18.34 8.25
N ALA A 25 13.90 18.08 6.98
CA ALA A 25 13.40 18.88 5.86
C ALA A 25 11.88 18.72 5.65
N TYR A 26 11.30 17.59 6.08
CA TYR A 26 9.92 17.20 5.86
C TYR A 26 9.11 17.13 7.17
N SER A 27 9.23 18.14 8.02
CA SER A 27 8.60 18.16 9.37
C SER A 27 7.07 17.99 9.37
N ILE A 28 6.37 18.42 8.31
CA ILE A 28 4.91 18.22 8.19
C ILE A 28 4.53 16.73 8.14
N TRP A 29 5.38 15.89 7.55
CA TRP A 29 5.15 14.46 7.44
C TRP A 29 5.20 13.76 8.79
N PHE A 30 6.08 14.23 9.69
CA PHE A 30 6.14 13.74 11.05
C PHE A 30 4.81 13.97 11.78
N TRP A 31 4.28 15.20 11.74
CA TRP A 31 3.03 15.53 12.43
C TRP A 31 1.82 14.82 11.84
N MET A 32 1.73 14.74 10.51
CA MET A 32 0.66 14.00 9.84
C MET A 32 0.74 12.49 10.13
N GLY A 33 1.95 11.92 10.10
CA GLY A 33 2.18 10.52 10.46
C GLY A 33 1.78 10.23 11.90
N LEU A 34 2.18 11.08 12.85
CA LEU A 34 1.79 10.96 14.26
C LEU A 34 0.27 11.01 14.43
N PHE A 35 -0.40 11.97 13.78
CA PHE A 35 -1.85 12.09 13.82
C PHE A 35 -2.54 10.83 13.28
N VAL A 36 -2.11 10.33 12.12
CA VAL A 36 -2.63 9.10 11.52
C VAL A 36 -2.40 7.90 12.43
N SER A 37 -1.21 7.77 13.05
CA SER A 37 -0.93 6.68 14.00
C SER A 37 -1.85 6.74 15.23
N VAL A 38 -2.10 7.91 15.79
CA VAL A 38 -3.02 8.08 16.94
C VAL A 38 -4.44 7.68 16.55
N VAL A 39 -4.94 8.17 15.41
CA VAL A 39 -6.28 7.83 14.91
C VAL A 39 -6.38 6.32 14.65
N SER A 40 -5.38 5.73 14.01
CA SER A 40 -5.31 4.29 13.76
C SER A 40 -5.39 3.49 15.05
N ILE A 41 -4.60 3.83 16.07
CA ILE A 41 -4.63 3.16 17.38
C ILE A 41 -6.01 3.23 18.03
N VAL A 42 -6.64 4.41 18.05
CA VAL A 42 -7.98 4.58 18.62
C VAL A 42 -8.98 3.65 17.93
N ILE A 43 -8.93 3.59 16.59
CA ILE A 43 -9.79 2.70 15.78
C ILE A 43 -9.49 1.23 16.08
N PHE A 44 -8.22 0.82 16.11
CA PHE A 44 -7.83 -0.57 16.38
C PHE A 44 -8.25 -1.02 17.79
N VAL A 45 -8.08 -0.18 18.81
CA VAL A 45 -8.52 -0.51 20.17
C VAL A 45 -10.04 -0.63 20.23
N ALA A 46 -10.78 0.27 19.57
CA ALA A 46 -12.24 0.18 19.50
C ALA A 46 -12.71 -1.08 18.77
N PHE A 47 -12.07 -1.42 17.65
CA PHE A 47 -12.32 -2.64 16.90
C PHE A 47 -12.12 -3.89 17.76
N TRP A 48 -10.97 -4.03 18.44
CA TRP A 48 -10.69 -5.23 19.22
C TRP A 48 -11.55 -5.35 20.49
N ARG A 49 -11.93 -4.22 21.11
CA ARG A 49 -12.93 -4.25 22.19
C ARG A 49 -14.29 -4.73 21.69
N ALA A 50 -14.71 -4.33 20.49
CA ALA A 50 -15.95 -4.80 19.88
C ALA A 50 -15.89 -6.29 19.55
N VAL A 51 -14.76 -6.78 19.03
CA VAL A 51 -14.54 -8.20 18.72
C VAL A 51 -14.61 -9.08 19.97
N TYR A 52 -14.05 -8.63 21.09
CA TYR A 52 -14.10 -9.34 22.37
C TYR A 52 -15.40 -9.08 23.18
N ALA A 53 -16.35 -8.31 22.66
CA ALA A 53 -17.60 -8.04 23.38
C ALA A 53 -18.45 -9.31 23.63
N SER A 54 -18.28 -10.32 22.77
CA SER A 54 -19.01 -11.60 22.81
C SER A 54 -18.13 -12.82 23.13
N THR A 55 -16.82 -12.63 23.36
CA THR A 55 -15.88 -13.73 23.65
C THR A 55 -14.75 -13.30 24.58
N THR A 56 -14.30 -14.21 25.45
CA THR A 56 -13.23 -13.94 26.42
C THR A 56 -11.84 -14.22 25.87
N THR A 57 -11.71 -15.11 24.90
CA THR A 57 -10.42 -15.53 24.31
C THR A 57 -10.55 -15.82 22.83
N ILE A 58 -9.56 -15.40 22.04
CA ILE A 58 -9.46 -15.72 20.60
C ILE A 58 -8.02 -16.14 20.33
N GLY A 59 -7.81 -17.30 19.71
CA GLY A 59 -6.46 -17.83 19.48
C GLY A 59 -5.65 -18.06 20.77
N GLY A 60 -6.34 -18.24 21.91
CA GLY A 60 -5.71 -18.37 23.23
C GLY A 60 -5.34 -17.04 23.90
N LEU A 61 -5.54 -15.89 23.25
CA LEU A 61 -5.25 -14.56 23.79
C LEU A 61 -6.49 -13.91 24.39
N THR A 62 -6.33 -13.33 25.57
CA THR A 62 -7.30 -12.43 26.21
C THR A 62 -7.32 -11.05 25.55
N LEU A 63 -8.33 -10.22 25.85
CA LEU A 63 -8.41 -8.86 25.32
C LEU A 63 -7.17 -8.03 25.70
N ASP A 64 -6.69 -8.14 26.94
CA ASP A 64 -5.54 -7.36 27.42
C ASP A 64 -4.24 -7.77 26.73
N GLU A 65 -4.05 -9.08 26.48
CA GLU A 65 -2.89 -9.60 25.73
C GLU A 65 -2.93 -9.15 24.27
N THR A 66 -4.11 -9.21 23.64
CA THR A 66 -4.30 -8.78 22.25
C THR A 66 -4.07 -7.27 22.10
N LEU A 67 -4.62 -6.44 22.99
CA LEU A 67 -4.39 -4.99 22.97
C LEU A 67 -2.92 -4.65 23.20
N THR A 68 -2.26 -5.32 24.15
CA THR A 68 -0.82 -5.12 24.41
C THR A 68 0.01 -5.45 23.18
N TYR A 69 -0.26 -6.60 22.55
CA TYR A 69 0.42 -7.02 21.32
C TYR A 69 0.22 -5.99 20.21
N ILE A 70 -1.03 -5.56 19.95
CA ILE A 70 -1.34 -4.67 18.83
C ILE A 70 -0.74 -3.29 19.04
N LEU A 71 -0.78 -2.75 20.26
CA LEU A 71 -0.18 -1.45 20.55
C LEU A 71 1.33 -1.48 20.31
N LEU A 72 2.01 -2.56 20.71
CA LEU A 72 3.43 -2.77 20.41
C LEU A 72 3.67 -2.99 18.90
N ALA A 73 2.80 -3.73 18.24
CA ALA A 73 2.88 -3.97 16.80
C ALA A 73 2.62 -2.69 15.98
N GLN A 74 1.79 -1.77 16.45
CA GLN A 74 1.61 -0.44 15.83
C GLN A 74 2.80 0.49 16.12
N LEU A 75 3.44 0.34 17.27
CA LEU A 75 4.61 1.13 17.64
C LEU A 75 5.86 0.72 16.87
N PHE A 76 6.06 -0.59 16.68
CA PHE A 76 7.28 -1.17 16.10
C PHE A 76 7.08 -1.77 14.70
N GLY A 77 5.83 -1.95 14.27
CA GLY A 77 5.49 -2.60 13.00
C GLY A 77 6.01 -1.88 11.77
N GLU A 78 6.19 -0.55 11.87
CA GLU A 78 6.79 0.24 10.81
C GLU A 78 8.22 -0.20 10.48
N ALA A 79 8.96 -0.79 11.43
CA ALA A 79 10.27 -1.37 11.17
C ALA A 79 10.26 -2.43 10.05
N ALA A 80 9.13 -3.10 9.81
CA ALA A 80 8.98 -4.04 8.70
C ALA A 80 8.87 -3.34 7.33
N TYR A 81 8.51 -2.06 7.33
CA TYR A 81 8.26 -1.25 6.13
C TYR A 81 9.28 -0.11 5.93
N VAL A 82 10.17 0.13 6.90
CA VAL A 82 11.22 1.18 6.88
C VAL A 82 12.07 1.13 5.60
N SER A 83 12.38 -0.07 5.12
CA SER A 83 13.14 -0.26 3.89
C SER A 83 12.28 -0.01 2.65
N ASN A 84 12.63 1.04 1.91
CA ASN A 84 12.15 1.31 0.55
C ASN A 84 13.21 0.92 -0.51
N SER A 85 14.13 0.00 -0.16
CA SER A 85 15.33 -0.29 -0.95
C SER A 85 15.02 -0.79 -2.37
N ILE A 86 13.92 -1.54 -2.55
CA ILE A 86 13.44 -2.00 -3.86
C ILE A 86 13.17 -0.81 -4.77
N TYR A 87 12.45 0.18 -4.23
CA TYR A 87 12.09 1.38 -4.95
C TYR A 87 13.32 2.26 -5.23
N ASP A 88 14.11 2.53 -4.18
CA ASP A 88 15.26 3.45 -4.27
C ASP A 88 16.32 2.93 -5.26
N ILE A 89 16.54 1.62 -5.33
CA ILE A 89 17.50 1.02 -6.28
C ILE A 89 16.94 1.08 -7.71
N GLY A 90 15.67 0.74 -7.91
CA GLY A 90 15.11 0.74 -9.25
C GLY A 90 14.96 2.14 -9.85
N GLU A 91 14.55 3.13 -9.07
CA GLU A 91 14.56 4.53 -9.52
C GLU A 91 15.98 5.03 -9.75
N GLY A 92 16.89 4.74 -8.82
CA GLY A 92 18.30 5.09 -8.99
C GLY A 92 18.91 4.49 -10.26
N LEU A 93 18.45 3.31 -10.69
CA LEU A 93 18.90 2.68 -11.93
C LEU A 93 18.34 3.40 -13.16
N ARG A 94 17.04 3.72 -13.18
CA ARG A 94 16.38 4.46 -14.26
C ARG A 94 17.00 5.83 -14.48
N GLU A 95 17.36 6.50 -13.40
CA GLU A 95 17.92 7.85 -13.42
C GLU A 95 19.44 7.89 -13.59
N GLY A 96 20.10 6.72 -13.61
CA GLY A 96 21.57 6.62 -13.73
C GLY A 96 22.33 6.99 -12.45
N GLN A 97 21.63 7.19 -11.32
CA GLN A 97 22.24 7.49 -10.02
C GLN A 97 23.11 6.32 -9.51
N ILE A 98 22.74 5.08 -9.82
CA ILE A 98 23.53 3.89 -9.43
C ILE A 98 24.93 3.94 -10.05
N ALA A 99 25.06 4.34 -11.31
CA ALA A 99 26.37 4.46 -11.96
C ALA A 99 27.24 5.51 -11.24
N ALA A 100 26.66 6.65 -10.88
CA ALA A 100 27.36 7.68 -10.11
C ALA A 100 27.74 7.21 -8.69
N ALA A 101 26.89 6.37 -8.06
CA ALA A 101 27.17 5.80 -6.76
C ALA A 101 28.32 4.76 -6.81
N LEU A 102 28.38 3.95 -7.87
CA LEU A 102 29.45 2.95 -8.08
C LEU A 102 30.82 3.56 -8.36
N LEU A 103 30.89 4.81 -8.83
CA LEU A 103 32.16 5.55 -8.99
C LEU A 103 32.77 5.97 -7.64
N ARG A 104 31.98 5.95 -6.56
CA ARG A 104 32.47 6.28 -5.22
C ARG A 104 33.26 5.09 -4.68
N PRO A 105 34.40 5.30 -3.99
CA PRO A 105 35.22 4.21 -3.45
C PRO A 105 34.61 3.66 -2.15
N MET A 106 33.38 3.15 -2.24
CA MET A 106 32.61 2.59 -1.14
C MET A 106 31.67 1.51 -1.66
N ASP A 107 31.37 0.54 -0.79
CA ASP A 107 30.42 -0.52 -1.12
C ASP A 107 28.99 0.05 -1.09
N TYR A 108 28.29 -0.10 -2.21
CA TYR A 108 26.95 0.47 -2.39
C TYR A 108 25.92 -0.22 -1.50
N GLN A 109 25.99 -1.56 -1.38
CA GLN A 109 25.08 -2.35 -0.56
C GLN A 109 25.24 -2.01 0.92
N ALA A 110 26.47 -1.93 1.41
CA ALA A 110 26.80 -1.54 2.77
C ALA A 110 26.36 -0.09 3.06
N ALA A 111 26.51 0.82 2.10
CA ALA A 111 26.04 2.20 2.25
C ALA A 111 24.52 2.27 2.40
N MET A 112 23.78 1.49 1.60
CA MET A 112 22.32 1.40 1.71
C MET A 112 21.88 0.73 3.01
N TYR A 113 22.59 -0.31 3.46
CA TYR A 113 22.30 -0.98 4.72
C TYR A 113 22.50 -0.04 5.91
N VAL A 114 23.59 0.74 5.92
CA VAL A 114 23.85 1.75 6.95
C VAL A 114 22.74 2.81 6.98
N GLN A 115 22.30 3.31 5.81
CA GLN A 115 21.20 4.27 5.76
C GLN A 115 19.89 3.69 6.29
N ASN A 116 19.59 2.43 5.96
CA ASN A 116 18.42 1.72 6.46
C ASN A 116 18.45 1.54 7.99
N LEU A 117 19.60 1.15 8.55
CA LEU A 117 19.77 1.05 10.01
C LEU A 117 19.56 2.41 10.71
N VAL A 118 20.02 3.50 10.08
CA VAL A 118 19.82 4.85 10.62
C VAL A 118 18.35 5.27 10.53
N ARG A 119 17.64 4.93 9.44
CA ARG A 119 16.18 5.14 9.35
C ARG A 119 15.45 4.40 10.44
N LEU A 120 15.78 3.12 10.68
CA LEU A 120 15.19 2.33 11.76
C LEU A 120 15.35 3.02 13.13
N GLY A 121 16.56 3.52 13.42
CA GLY A 121 16.81 4.26 14.65
C GLY A 121 16.00 5.57 14.74
N ILE A 122 15.92 6.33 13.66
CA ILE A 122 15.13 7.58 13.59
C ILE A 122 13.65 7.29 13.78
N ASP A 123 13.09 6.26 13.13
CA ASP A 123 11.69 5.88 13.27
C ASP A 123 11.35 5.58 14.73
N PHE A 124 12.19 4.82 15.46
CA PHE A 124 11.98 4.60 16.89
C PHE A 124 12.04 5.88 17.72
N LEU A 125 12.97 6.80 17.42
CA LEU A 125 13.03 8.10 18.09
C LEU A 125 11.77 8.93 17.85
N LEU A 126 11.27 8.95 16.62
CA LEU A 126 10.06 9.69 16.23
C LEU A 126 8.78 9.07 16.81
N LYS A 127 8.80 7.78 17.19
CA LYS A 127 7.68 7.08 17.83
C LYS A 127 7.64 7.25 19.35
N ILE A 128 8.63 7.90 19.99
CA ILE A 128 8.61 8.16 21.45
C ILE A 128 7.35 8.90 21.90
N PRO A 129 6.89 9.99 21.25
CA PRO A 129 5.65 10.67 21.65
C PRO A 129 4.42 9.76 21.56
N LEU A 130 4.38 8.89 20.55
CA LEU A 130 3.31 7.91 20.37
C LEU A 130 3.34 6.86 21.49
N ALA A 131 4.53 6.35 21.86
CA ALA A 131 4.69 5.43 22.98
C ALA A 131 4.21 6.04 24.31
N ILE A 132 4.54 7.30 24.56
CA ILE A 132 4.08 8.04 25.76
C ILE A 132 2.55 8.18 25.73
N PHE A 133 1.97 8.55 24.59
CA PHE A 133 0.51 8.62 24.43
C PHE A 133 -0.17 7.28 24.73
N ILE A 134 0.34 6.18 24.17
CA ILE A 134 -0.18 4.83 24.40
C ILE A 134 -0.12 4.47 25.89
N TRP A 135 1.03 4.72 26.52
CA TRP A 135 1.23 4.43 27.94
C TRP A 135 0.26 5.21 28.83
N LEU A 136 0.06 6.51 28.57
CA LEU A 136 -0.84 7.37 29.35
C LEU A 136 -2.33 7.03 29.16
N VAL A 137 -2.75 6.70 27.94
CA VAL A 137 -4.17 6.53 27.60
C VAL A 137 -4.65 5.10 27.80
N TYR A 138 -3.81 4.11 27.49
CA TYR A 138 -4.20 2.70 27.46
C TYR A 138 -3.52 1.84 28.54
N GLY A 139 -2.56 2.38 29.29
CA GLY A 139 -1.90 1.64 30.38
C GLY A 139 -1.06 0.47 29.88
N LEU A 140 -0.11 0.74 28.98
CA LEU A 140 0.75 -0.28 28.38
C LEU A 140 1.64 -0.95 29.45
N ASN A 141 1.44 -2.25 29.68
CA ASN A 141 2.26 -3.06 30.58
C ASN A 141 3.52 -3.54 29.84
N LEU A 142 4.63 -2.85 30.05
CA LEU A 142 5.92 -3.22 29.48
C LEU A 142 6.68 -4.21 30.38
N PRO A 143 7.44 -5.16 29.80
CA PRO A 143 8.28 -6.06 30.58
C PRO A 143 9.35 -5.29 31.36
N SER A 144 9.53 -5.61 32.63
CA SER A 144 10.56 -5.01 33.50
C SER A 144 11.94 -5.66 33.37
N ASP A 145 12.02 -6.85 32.75
CA ASP A 145 13.26 -7.60 32.61
C ASP A 145 14.12 -7.03 31.46
N PRO A 146 15.35 -6.55 31.73
CA PRO A 146 16.25 -6.04 30.71
C PRO A 146 16.68 -7.08 29.67
N VAL A 147 16.63 -8.38 29.98
CA VAL A 147 16.97 -9.46 29.04
C VAL A 147 15.97 -9.49 27.88
N ILE A 148 14.69 -9.23 28.13
CA ILE A 148 13.64 -9.18 27.10
C ILE A 148 13.92 -8.03 26.12
N TRP A 149 14.32 -6.86 26.63
CA TRP A 149 14.67 -5.72 25.79
C TRP A 149 15.94 -5.93 24.98
N LEU A 150 16.93 -6.65 25.52
CA LEU A 150 18.11 -7.06 24.78
C LEU A 150 17.74 -8.05 23.66
N ALA A 151 16.88 -9.04 23.95
CA ALA A 151 16.39 -9.98 22.96
C ALA A 151 15.57 -9.29 21.86
N PHE A 152 14.71 -8.33 22.22
CA PHE A 152 13.98 -7.46 21.30
C PHE A 152 14.94 -6.70 20.39
N ALA A 153 15.96 -6.05 20.95
CA ALA A 153 16.94 -5.28 20.18
C ALA A 153 17.74 -6.17 19.21
N VAL A 154 18.15 -7.36 19.63
CA VAL A 154 18.86 -8.30 18.77
C VAL A 154 17.95 -8.83 17.65
N THR A 155 16.73 -9.24 17.99
CA THR A 155 15.79 -9.80 17.00
C THR A 155 15.34 -8.77 15.97
N ILE A 156 15.07 -7.53 16.39
CA ILE A 156 14.68 -6.48 15.44
C ILE A 156 15.82 -6.10 14.50
N LEU A 157 17.07 -6.06 15.00
CA LEU A 157 18.25 -5.82 14.15
C LEU A 157 18.48 -6.97 13.15
N LEU A 158 18.37 -8.22 13.61
CA LEU A 158 18.50 -9.39 12.74
C LEU A 158 17.36 -9.50 11.74
N GLY A 159 16.12 -9.31 12.18
CA GLY A 159 14.93 -9.30 11.33
C GLY A 159 15.01 -8.20 10.28
N HIS A 160 15.44 -7.00 10.68
CA HIS A 160 15.66 -5.89 9.75
C HIS A 160 16.78 -6.21 8.76
N ALA A 161 17.87 -6.87 9.17
CA ALA A 161 18.91 -7.32 8.25
C ALA A 161 18.38 -8.35 7.24
N VAL A 162 17.59 -9.33 7.71
CA VAL A 162 16.93 -10.32 6.86
C VAL A 162 16.00 -9.64 5.84
N LEU A 163 15.18 -8.70 6.27
CA LEU A 163 14.32 -7.94 5.37
C LEU A 163 15.12 -7.08 4.40
N PHE A 164 16.21 -6.46 4.84
CA PHE A 164 17.09 -5.70 3.94
C PHE A 164 17.67 -6.60 2.84
N PHE A 165 18.19 -7.78 3.18
CA PHE A 165 18.73 -8.69 2.17
C PHE A 165 17.63 -9.28 1.29
N PHE A 166 16.45 -9.57 1.85
CA PHE A 166 15.28 -9.95 1.06
C PHE A 166 14.93 -8.86 0.05
N ASP A 167 14.79 -7.63 0.50
CA ASP A 167 14.52 -6.45 -0.33
C ASP A 167 15.65 -6.21 -1.33
N TRP A 168 16.90 -6.43 -0.96
CA TRP A 168 18.06 -6.30 -1.85
C TRP A 168 18.00 -7.31 -3.00
N ILE A 169 17.67 -8.57 -2.70
CA ILE A 169 17.50 -9.60 -3.72
C ILE A 169 16.37 -9.22 -4.68
N LEU A 170 15.25 -8.74 -4.14
CA LEU A 170 14.14 -8.24 -4.95
C LEU A 170 14.57 -7.01 -5.78
N ALA A 171 15.28 -6.07 -5.17
CA ALA A 171 15.79 -4.86 -5.82
C ALA A 171 16.79 -5.17 -6.93
N CYS A 172 17.60 -6.21 -6.81
CA CYS A 172 18.50 -6.64 -7.89
C CYS A 172 17.75 -7.07 -9.16
N THR A 173 16.45 -7.41 -9.06
CA THR A 173 15.65 -7.67 -10.26
C THR A 173 15.40 -6.41 -11.08
N ALA A 174 15.57 -5.22 -10.50
CA ALA A 174 15.51 -3.94 -11.20
C ALA A 174 16.52 -3.82 -12.34
N PHE A 175 17.65 -4.55 -12.27
CA PHE A 175 18.63 -4.58 -13.35
C PHE A 175 18.11 -5.28 -14.61
N TYR A 176 17.04 -6.07 -14.51
CA TYR A 176 16.46 -6.85 -15.59
C TYR A 176 15.00 -6.47 -15.89
N SER A 177 14.28 -5.96 -14.90
CA SER A 177 12.92 -5.45 -15.03
C SER A 177 12.93 -3.94 -14.88
N THR A 178 12.41 -3.25 -15.90
CA THR A 178 12.20 -1.80 -15.77
C THR A 178 11.11 -1.47 -14.78
N GLU A 179 10.28 -2.43 -14.33
CA GLU A 179 9.27 -2.21 -13.30
C GLU A 179 9.61 -2.87 -11.95
N ILE A 180 9.69 -2.04 -10.92
CA ILE A 180 10.10 -2.24 -9.53
C ILE A 180 9.08 -1.72 -8.51
N TRP A 181 8.16 -0.83 -8.90
CA TRP A 181 7.16 -0.30 -7.98
C TRP A 181 6.16 -1.38 -7.57
N GLY A 182 5.58 -2.11 -8.53
CA GLY A 182 4.68 -3.23 -8.24
C GLY A 182 5.33 -4.22 -7.26
N MET A 183 6.61 -4.54 -7.46
CA MET A 183 7.37 -5.40 -6.55
C MET A 183 7.47 -4.84 -5.13
N SER A 184 7.70 -3.54 -4.99
CA SER A 184 7.72 -2.85 -3.69
C SER A 184 6.35 -2.89 -3.01
N VAL A 185 5.25 -2.68 -3.76
CA VAL A 185 3.88 -2.75 -3.26
C VAL A 185 3.51 -4.16 -2.80
N VAL A 186 3.88 -5.18 -3.58
CA VAL A 186 3.66 -6.59 -3.24
C VAL A 186 4.40 -6.93 -1.96
N ARG A 187 5.68 -6.59 -1.89
CA ARG A 187 6.48 -6.78 -0.69
C ARG A 187 5.81 -6.11 0.51
N TYR A 188 5.39 -4.85 0.39
CA TYR A 188 4.73 -4.10 1.45
C TYR A 188 3.42 -4.76 1.90
N SER A 189 2.58 -5.17 0.94
CA SER A 189 1.26 -5.77 1.21
C SER A 189 1.38 -7.14 1.90
N VAL A 190 2.30 -7.97 1.42
CA VAL A 190 2.59 -9.28 2.04
C VAL A 190 3.18 -9.06 3.43
N ALA A 191 4.08 -8.10 3.60
CA ALA A 191 4.62 -7.74 4.90
C ALA A 191 3.52 -7.26 5.86
N MET A 192 2.56 -6.44 5.40
CA MET A 192 1.46 -5.93 6.21
C MET A 192 0.64 -7.04 6.84
N PHE A 193 0.33 -8.07 6.06
CA PHE A 193 -0.49 -9.19 6.52
C PHE A 193 0.32 -10.21 7.34
N PHE A 194 1.47 -10.66 6.81
CA PHE A 194 2.23 -11.77 7.39
C PHE A 194 3.24 -11.36 8.47
N SER A 195 3.41 -10.07 8.73
CA SER A 195 4.23 -9.60 9.85
C SER A 195 3.60 -9.87 11.22
N GLY A 196 2.28 -10.03 11.27
CA GLY A 196 1.50 -10.01 12.51
C GLY A 196 1.10 -8.61 12.95
N GLY A 197 1.40 -7.57 12.17
CA GLY A 197 1.08 -6.18 12.53
C GLY A 197 -0.42 -5.87 12.66
N LEU A 198 -1.26 -6.52 11.85
CA LEU A 198 -2.71 -6.34 11.85
C LEU A 198 -3.42 -7.28 12.84
N ILE A 199 -3.01 -8.54 12.85
CA ILE A 199 -3.60 -9.63 13.63
C ILE A 199 -2.44 -10.50 14.16
N PRO A 200 -2.37 -10.76 15.47
CA PRO A 200 -1.41 -11.71 16.03
C PRO A 200 -1.43 -13.04 15.26
N LEU A 201 -0.27 -13.58 14.90
CA LEU A 201 -0.20 -14.83 14.15
C LEU A 201 -0.79 -16.03 14.92
N ASP A 202 -0.87 -15.95 16.26
CA ASP A 202 -1.50 -16.96 17.12
C ASP A 202 -3.02 -17.08 16.89
N MET A 203 -3.67 -16.04 16.38
CA MET A 203 -5.10 -16.05 16.07
C MET A 203 -5.40 -16.60 14.66
N MET A 204 -4.37 -16.84 13.85
CA MET A 204 -4.53 -17.37 12.50
C MET A 204 -4.74 -18.88 12.52
N PRO A 205 -5.47 -19.43 11.54
CA PRO A 205 -5.52 -20.88 11.31
C PRO A 205 -4.11 -21.47 11.14
N GLU A 206 -3.89 -22.70 11.61
CA GLU A 206 -2.56 -23.33 11.67
C GLU A 206 -1.81 -23.31 10.32
N TRP A 207 -2.52 -23.59 9.23
CA TRP A 207 -1.94 -23.57 7.89
C TRP A 207 -1.43 -22.17 7.50
N LEU A 208 -2.17 -21.13 7.85
CA LEU A 208 -1.85 -19.74 7.52
C LEU A 208 -0.73 -19.21 8.41
N ARG A 209 -0.79 -19.53 9.72
CA ARG A 209 0.28 -19.25 10.68
C ARG A 209 1.60 -19.88 10.23
N THR A 210 1.56 -21.12 9.73
CA THR A 210 2.74 -21.81 9.21
C THR A 210 3.37 -21.03 8.05
N ILE A 211 2.57 -20.57 7.09
CA ILE A 211 3.05 -19.73 5.98
C ILE A 211 3.64 -18.41 6.51
N ALA A 212 2.96 -17.73 7.43
CA ALA A 212 3.39 -16.46 7.99
C ALA A 212 4.77 -16.53 8.67
N ILE A 213 5.02 -17.62 9.41
CA ILE A 213 6.28 -17.86 10.10
C ILE A 213 7.42 -18.21 9.12
N LEU A 214 7.09 -18.87 8.00
CA LEU A 214 8.08 -19.18 6.96
C LEU A 214 8.55 -17.92 6.21
N LEU A 215 7.66 -16.94 6.03
CA LEU A 215 7.98 -15.66 5.40
C LEU A 215 8.86 -14.76 6.30
N PRO A 216 9.67 -13.86 5.72
CA PRO A 216 10.61 -13.03 6.50
C PRO A 216 9.95 -11.91 7.30
N PHE A 217 8.67 -11.64 7.07
CA PHE A 217 7.97 -10.49 7.62
C PHE A 217 7.65 -10.64 9.12
N SER A 218 7.38 -11.86 9.57
CA SER A 218 7.14 -12.17 10.99
C SER A 218 8.33 -11.80 11.88
N GLN A 219 9.54 -11.74 11.32
CA GLN A 219 10.79 -11.53 12.07
C GLN A 219 10.95 -10.12 12.64
N VAL A 220 10.22 -9.14 12.10
CA VAL A 220 10.38 -7.73 12.47
C VAL A 220 9.25 -7.22 13.35
N VAL A 221 8.11 -7.91 13.39
CA VAL A 221 6.94 -7.49 14.17
C VAL A 221 6.52 -8.60 15.11
N TYR A 222 6.00 -9.72 14.59
CA TYR A 222 5.50 -10.81 15.42
C TYR A 222 6.55 -11.34 16.40
N LEU A 223 7.78 -11.63 15.94
CA LEU A 223 8.83 -12.17 16.81
C LEU A 223 9.23 -11.21 17.95
N PRO A 224 9.71 -9.98 17.67
CA PRO A 224 10.13 -9.08 18.74
C PRO A 224 8.97 -8.71 19.68
N VAL A 225 7.76 -8.52 19.15
CA VAL A 225 6.58 -8.20 19.98
C VAL A 225 6.15 -9.39 20.84
N SER A 226 6.11 -10.61 20.29
CA SER A 226 5.72 -11.81 21.06
C SER A 226 6.70 -12.16 22.18
N MET A 227 7.97 -11.77 22.07
CA MET A 227 8.98 -11.93 23.14
C MET A 227 8.70 -11.12 24.40
N THR A 228 7.84 -10.09 24.30
CA THR A 228 7.39 -9.35 25.48
C THR A 228 6.46 -10.19 26.37
N PHE A 229 6.00 -11.36 25.89
CA PHE A 229 5.20 -12.31 26.65
C PHE A 229 6.07 -13.48 27.19
N PRO A 230 5.92 -13.91 28.45
CA PRO A 230 6.82 -14.85 29.11
C PRO A 230 6.93 -16.27 28.50
N ASN A 231 5.96 -16.72 27.69
CA ASN A 231 5.84 -18.13 27.27
C ASN A 231 6.45 -18.47 25.88
N TYR A 232 7.02 -17.51 25.15
CA TYR A 232 7.31 -17.67 23.71
C TYR A 232 8.79 -17.90 23.33
N PHE A 233 9.72 -17.87 24.29
CA PHE A 233 11.16 -17.96 24.02
C PHE A 233 11.64 -19.34 23.52
N SER A 234 11.01 -20.44 23.93
CA SER A 234 11.40 -21.81 23.56
C SER A 234 10.96 -22.21 22.14
N LEU A 235 9.86 -21.63 21.63
CA LEU A 235 9.36 -21.83 20.26
C LEU A 235 10.28 -21.23 19.19
N TYR A 236 11.00 -20.16 19.53
CA TYR A 236 11.90 -19.43 18.64
C TYR A 236 13.02 -20.30 18.03
N TRP A 237 13.63 -21.17 18.84
CA TRP A 237 14.77 -22.00 18.40
C TRP A 237 14.37 -23.06 17.35
N LEU A 238 13.13 -23.53 17.40
CA LEU A 238 12.62 -24.57 16.51
C LEU A 238 12.36 -24.04 15.08
N PHE A 239 11.84 -22.81 14.96
CA PHE A 239 11.52 -22.20 13.66
C PHE A 239 12.75 -21.77 12.87
N LEU A 240 13.81 -21.32 13.55
CA LEU A 240 15.07 -20.92 12.90
C LEU A 240 15.72 -22.07 12.10
N LYS A 241 15.60 -23.32 12.59
CA LYS A 241 16.21 -24.51 11.99
C LYS A 241 15.53 -24.96 10.69
N ASN A 242 14.22 -24.80 10.58
CA ASN A 242 13.46 -25.19 9.38
C ASN A 242 13.70 -24.25 8.19
N ARG A 243 14.06 -22.99 8.48
CA ARG A 243 14.05 -21.90 7.50
C ARG A 243 15.27 -21.88 6.57
N LEU A 244 16.39 -22.42 7.03
CA LEU A 244 17.62 -22.55 6.23
C LEU A 244 17.48 -23.52 5.05
N LYS A 245 16.50 -24.43 5.07
CA LYS A 245 16.29 -25.45 4.03
C LYS A 245 15.50 -24.97 2.81
N ILE A 246 14.82 -23.83 2.90
CA ILE A 246 13.84 -23.38 1.90
C ILE A 246 14.47 -22.38 0.91
N LEU A 247 15.69 -21.90 1.16
CA LEU A 247 16.32 -20.79 0.43
C LEU A 247 16.90 -21.13 -0.97
N MET A 248 16.54 -22.26 -1.58
CA MET A 248 17.06 -22.62 -2.91
C MET A 248 15.95 -23.10 -3.86
N GLU A 249 15.34 -22.18 -4.63
CA GLU A 249 14.92 -22.45 -6.03
C GLU A 249 14.32 -21.21 -6.72
N TYR A 250 14.84 -20.82 -7.89
CA TYR A 250 14.38 -19.66 -8.66
C TYR A 250 13.72 -20.05 -9.99
N ARG A 251 12.38 -19.99 -10.00
CA ARG A 251 11.48 -19.72 -11.15
C ARG A 251 10.26 -18.87 -10.71
N VAL A 252 10.35 -18.25 -9.52
CA VAL A 252 9.20 -17.84 -8.69
C VAL A 252 8.79 -16.38 -8.88
N ASN A 253 9.67 -15.50 -9.40
CA ASN A 253 9.39 -14.06 -9.47
C ASN A 253 8.22 -13.69 -10.39
N PHE A 254 8.06 -14.40 -11.50
CA PHE A 254 6.89 -14.23 -12.36
C PHE A 254 5.60 -14.71 -11.68
N LEU A 255 5.68 -15.82 -10.94
CA LEU A 255 4.56 -16.34 -10.16
C LEU A 255 4.21 -15.41 -8.99
N ILE A 256 5.16 -14.69 -8.40
CA ILE A 256 4.90 -13.76 -7.29
C ILE A 256 4.07 -12.55 -7.74
N GLY A 257 4.39 -11.92 -8.88
CA GLY A 257 3.62 -10.79 -9.41
C GLY A 257 2.17 -11.22 -9.70
N ALA A 258 2.01 -12.29 -10.49
CA ALA A 258 0.69 -12.84 -10.80
C ALA A 258 -0.08 -13.29 -9.53
N ALA A 259 0.59 -13.96 -8.60
CA ALA A 259 -0.02 -14.41 -7.35
C ALA A 259 -0.42 -13.24 -6.46
N SER A 260 0.37 -12.17 -6.39
CA SER A 260 0.08 -11.02 -5.53
C SER A 260 -1.20 -10.29 -5.94
N THR A 261 -1.40 -10.09 -7.25
CA THR A 261 -2.63 -9.53 -7.79
C THR A 261 -3.82 -10.43 -7.49
N VAL A 262 -3.65 -11.75 -7.65
CA VAL A 262 -4.67 -12.73 -7.25
C VAL A 262 -4.94 -12.69 -5.75
N PHE A 263 -3.91 -12.53 -4.91
CA PHE A 263 -4.04 -12.48 -3.45
C PHE A 263 -4.75 -11.21 -2.98
N VAL A 264 -4.44 -10.03 -3.53
CA VAL A 264 -5.13 -8.79 -3.17
C VAL A 264 -6.60 -8.89 -3.55
N GLN A 265 -6.89 -9.41 -4.73
CA GLN A 265 -8.27 -9.64 -5.18
C GLN A 265 -8.98 -10.68 -4.30
N ALA A 266 -8.32 -11.79 -3.98
CA ALA A 266 -8.86 -12.80 -3.09
C ALA A 266 -9.09 -12.25 -1.68
N ALA A 267 -8.20 -11.43 -1.14
CA ALA A 267 -8.35 -10.80 0.17
C ALA A 267 -9.54 -9.83 0.19
N GLY A 268 -9.70 -9.01 -0.86
CA GLY A 268 -10.88 -8.15 -1.02
C GLY A 268 -12.19 -8.94 -1.07
N LEU A 269 -12.21 -10.03 -1.85
CA LEU A 269 -13.36 -10.94 -1.97
C LEU A 269 -13.65 -11.68 -0.67
N LEU A 270 -12.63 -12.20 -0.01
CA LEU A 270 -12.74 -12.87 1.28
C LEU A 270 -13.27 -11.90 2.34
N THR A 271 -12.82 -10.65 2.33
CA THR A 271 -13.33 -9.62 3.24
C THR A 271 -14.83 -9.40 3.02
N ILE A 272 -15.26 -9.22 1.77
CA ILE A 272 -16.69 -9.09 1.44
C ILE A 272 -17.46 -10.34 1.85
N TRP A 273 -16.93 -11.52 1.54
CA TRP A 273 -17.58 -12.80 1.83
C TRP A 273 -17.74 -13.04 3.34
N VAL A 274 -16.69 -12.86 4.14
CA VAL A 274 -16.73 -13.00 5.60
C VAL A 274 -17.74 -12.03 6.22
N VAL A 275 -17.78 -10.78 5.74
CA VAL A 275 -18.76 -9.80 6.22
C VAL A 275 -20.19 -10.25 5.89
N MET A 276 -20.43 -10.71 4.66
CA MET A 276 -21.77 -11.14 4.22
C MET A 276 -22.21 -12.48 4.80
N GLU A 277 -21.27 -13.34 5.21
CA GLU A 277 -21.59 -14.57 5.94
C GLU A 277 -22.21 -14.26 7.32
N GLN A 278 -21.72 -13.20 7.96
CA GLN A 278 -22.28 -12.72 9.24
C GLN A 278 -23.49 -11.80 9.05
N ILE A 279 -23.55 -11.05 7.94
CA ILE A 279 -24.63 -10.11 7.62
C ILE A 279 -25.16 -10.42 6.21
N PRO A 280 -26.06 -11.42 6.07
CA PRO A 280 -26.54 -11.86 4.75
C PRO A 280 -27.34 -10.80 3.99
N ASP A 281 -27.94 -9.86 4.72
CA ASP A 281 -28.65 -8.70 4.18
C ASP A 281 -28.03 -7.40 4.71
N LEU A 282 -27.27 -6.71 3.85
CA LEU A 282 -26.62 -5.45 4.19
C LEU A 282 -27.44 -4.27 3.67
N ALA A 283 -28.42 -3.83 4.47
CA ALA A 283 -29.34 -2.74 4.12
C ALA A 283 -30.10 -2.99 2.79
N GLY A 284 -30.61 -4.20 2.60
CA GLY A 284 -31.28 -4.63 1.38
C GLY A 284 -30.33 -5.05 0.26
N TRP A 285 -29.05 -5.32 0.57
CA TRP A 285 -28.06 -5.77 -0.42
C TRP A 285 -27.53 -7.16 -0.05
N GLY A 286 -27.71 -8.11 -0.96
CA GLY A 286 -27.18 -9.47 -0.86
C GLY A 286 -25.77 -9.59 -1.41
N LEU A 287 -25.11 -10.72 -1.11
CA LEU A 287 -23.73 -10.99 -1.54
C LEU A 287 -23.54 -10.88 -3.08
N PRO A 288 -24.40 -11.45 -3.94
CA PRO A 288 -24.21 -11.32 -5.39
C PRO A 288 -24.26 -9.86 -5.88
N GLU A 289 -25.11 -9.02 -5.27
CA GLU A 289 -25.23 -7.62 -5.67
C GLU A 289 -23.99 -6.81 -5.28
N ILE A 290 -23.41 -7.07 -4.11
CA ILE A 290 -22.17 -6.41 -3.67
C ILE A 290 -20.98 -6.88 -4.52
N LEU A 291 -20.91 -8.16 -4.87
CA LEU A 291 -19.90 -8.67 -5.79
C LEU A 291 -19.99 -8.03 -7.17
N LEU A 292 -21.21 -7.69 -7.64
CA LEU A 292 -21.40 -6.97 -8.89
C LEU A 292 -20.86 -5.52 -8.81
N ILE A 293 -21.09 -4.81 -7.70
CA ILE A 293 -20.52 -3.47 -7.45
C ILE A 293 -18.99 -3.54 -7.45
N TYR A 294 -18.43 -4.49 -6.71
CA TYR A 294 -16.98 -4.67 -6.61
C TYR A 294 -16.35 -5.03 -7.96
N GLY A 295 -16.99 -5.91 -8.74
CA GLY A 295 -16.56 -6.27 -10.10
C GLY A 295 -16.53 -5.06 -11.04
N MET A 296 -17.60 -4.24 -11.03
CA MET A 296 -17.68 -3.00 -11.84
C MET A 296 -16.60 -1.98 -11.49
N LEU A 297 -16.37 -1.76 -10.19
CA LEU A 297 -15.31 -0.88 -9.72
C LEU A 297 -13.93 -1.38 -10.20
N THR A 298 -13.69 -2.68 -10.06
CA THR A 298 -12.42 -3.32 -10.42
C THR A 298 -12.16 -3.21 -11.93
N LEU A 299 -13.17 -3.44 -12.76
CA LEU A 299 -13.08 -3.26 -14.21
C LEU A 299 -12.69 -1.82 -14.58
N SER A 300 -13.41 -0.84 -14.03
CA SER A 300 -13.19 0.57 -14.31
C SER A 300 -11.79 1.02 -13.85
N LYS A 301 -11.40 0.68 -12.63
CA LYS A 301 -10.08 1.01 -12.06
C LYS A 301 -8.93 0.41 -12.88
N SER A 302 -9.13 -0.80 -13.41
CA SER A 302 -8.11 -1.50 -14.19
C SER A 302 -7.71 -0.76 -15.46
N ILE A 303 -8.60 0.02 -16.06
CA ILE A 303 -8.27 0.87 -17.22
C ILE A 303 -7.21 1.92 -16.83
N ASN A 304 -7.40 2.64 -15.72
CA ASN A 304 -6.37 3.55 -15.22
C ASN A 304 -5.07 2.80 -14.90
N HIS A 305 -5.17 1.63 -14.26
CA HIS A 305 -4.01 0.82 -13.94
C HIS A 305 -3.22 0.46 -15.21
N MET A 306 -3.88 0.06 -16.29
CA MET A 306 -3.20 -0.31 -17.54
C MET A 306 -2.50 0.87 -18.22
N PHE A 307 -3.16 2.04 -18.27
CA PHE A 307 -2.76 3.13 -19.19
C PHE A 307 -2.19 4.38 -18.51
N ALA A 308 -2.38 4.55 -17.21
CA ALA A 308 -2.04 5.80 -16.52
C ALA A 308 -1.49 5.57 -15.11
N ASP A 309 -1.13 4.34 -14.75
CA ASP A 309 -0.61 4.03 -13.41
C ASP A 309 0.63 4.86 -13.08
N ASN A 310 1.59 4.98 -13.99
CA ASN A 310 2.82 5.73 -13.76
C ASN A 310 2.64 7.24 -13.45
N LEU A 311 1.46 7.83 -13.63
CA LEU A 311 1.23 9.24 -13.31
C LEU A 311 1.53 9.56 -11.84
N TRP A 312 1.26 8.64 -10.90
CA TRP A 312 1.50 8.90 -9.48
C TRP A 312 3.00 9.01 -9.13
N THR A 313 3.91 8.62 -10.04
CA THR A 313 5.37 8.74 -9.84
C THR A 313 5.99 10.02 -10.41
N LEU A 314 5.22 10.82 -11.16
CA LEU A 314 5.67 12.06 -11.83
C LEU A 314 6.58 12.92 -10.94
N GLY A 315 6.13 13.21 -9.71
CA GLY A 315 6.87 14.07 -8.79
C GLY A 315 8.21 13.47 -8.38
N ARG A 316 8.19 12.19 -7.99
CA ARG A 316 9.34 11.52 -7.38
C ARG A 316 10.42 11.14 -8.40
N ASP A 317 10.02 10.61 -9.54
CA ASP A 317 10.93 9.97 -10.50
C ASP A 317 11.37 10.93 -11.63
N TYR A 318 10.62 12.01 -11.85
CA TYR A 318 10.89 12.93 -12.95
C TYR A 318 11.14 14.37 -12.51
N VAL A 319 10.27 14.92 -11.64
CA VAL A 319 10.40 16.31 -11.18
C VAL A 319 11.55 16.46 -10.19
N ARG A 320 11.56 15.65 -9.13
CA ARG A 320 12.57 15.71 -8.05
C ARG A 320 13.99 15.48 -8.57
N THR A 321 14.13 14.68 -9.62
CA THR A 321 15.44 14.22 -10.12
C THR A 321 15.89 14.98 -11.37
N GLY A 322 15.10 15.96 -11.81
CA GLY A 322 15.40 16.84 -12.94
C GLY A 322 15.31 16.14 -14.30
N THR A 323 14.89 14.88 -14.35
CA THR A 323 14.80 14.12 -15.61
C THR A 323 13.58 14.52 -16.44
N PHE A 324 12.61 15.24 -15.85
CA PHE A 324 11.44 15.77 -16.56
C PHE A 324 11.80 16.72 -17.71
N ASP A 325 12.94 17.43 -17.63
CA ASP A 325 13.45 18.29 -18.72
C ASP A 325 13.60 17.52 -20.05
N ARG A 326 13.86 16.21 -19.99
CA ARG A 326 13.96 15.34 -21.19
C ARG A 326 12.64 15.21 -21.93
N PHE A 327 11.50 15.34 -21.25
CA PHE A 327 10.18 15.32 -21.87
C PHE A 327 9.90 16.64 -22.60
N LEU A 328 10.47 17.76 -22.13
CA LEU A 328 10.24 19.10 -22.70
C LEU A 328 11.04 19.37 -23.97
N VAL A 329 12.21 18.75 -24.13
CA VAL A 329 13.07 18.93 -25.31
C VAL A 329 12.66 18.07 -26.51
N ARG A 330 11.82 17.05 -26.31
CA ARG A 330 11.33 16.19 -27.40
C ARG A 330 10.15 16.87 -28.11
N PRO A 331 10.04 16.78 -29.45
CA PRO A 331 8.93 17.36 -30.21
C PRO A 331 7.66 16.49 -30.12
N ILE A 332 7.31 16.03 -28.92
CA ILE A 332 6.14 15.19 -28.62
C ILE A 332 5.47 15.78 -27.39
N ASP A 333 4.13 15.72 -27.32
CA ASP A 333 3.39 16.16 -26.13
C ASP A 333 3.91 15.44 -24.86
N PRO A 334 4.32 16.17 -23.81
CA PRO A 334 4.89 15.56 -22.61
C PRO A 334 3.94 14.62 -21.86
N LEU A 335 2.63 14.90 -21.85
CA LEU A 335 1.65 14.04 -21.18
C LEU A 335 1.45 12.73 -21.94
N PHE A 336 1.34 12.81 -23.27
CA PHE A 336 1.27 11.62 -24.11
C PHE A 336 2.51 10.75 -23.95
N HIS A 337 3.70 11.37 -23.96
CA HIS A 337 4.94 10.65 -23.78
C HIS A 337 5.03 9.99 -22.40
N LEU A 338 4.57 10.67 -21.34
CA LEU A 338 4.48 10.11 -19.99
C LEU A 338 3.52 8.91 -19.95
N LEU A 339 2.31 9.02 -20.49
CA LEU A 339 1.36 7.90 -20.52
C LEU A 339 1.86 6.71 -21.36
N ALA A 340 2.60 6.98 -22.43
CA ALA A 340 3.17 5.94 -23.30
C ALA A 340 4.43 5.27 -22.71
N ASP A 341 5.09 5.88 -21.73
CA ASP A 341 6.35 5.40 -21.15
C ASP A 341 6.17 4.07 -20.41
N ARG A 342 4.98 3.81 -19.85
CA ARG A 342 4.67 2.55 -19.18
C ARG A 342 3.23 2.09 -19.39
N PHE A 343 3.10 0.90 -19.97
CA PHE A 343 1.86 0.11 -19.91
C PHE A 343 1.95 -0.92 -18.77
N CYS A 344 1.01 -0.89 -17.82
CA CYS A 344 1.02 -1.81 -16.68
C CYS A 344 0.24 -3.10 -17.00
N HIS A 345 0.97 -4.19 -17.18
CA HIS A 345 0.41 -5.52 -17.42
C HIS A 345 -0.41 -6.08 -16.25
N ASP A 346 -0.14 -5.67 -15.00
CA ASP A 346 -0.94 -6.06 -13.81
C ASP A 346 -2.39 -5.60 -13.91
N GLY A 347 -2.64 -4.51 -14.64
CA GLY A 347 -3.98 -4.03 -14.94
C GLY A 347 -4.82 -5.05 -15.73
N ILE A 348 -4.20 -5.90 -16.58
CA ILE A 348 -4.90 -6.96 -17.32
C ILE A 348 -5.45 -8.02 -16.35
N GLY A 349 -4.63 -8.44 -15.37
CA GLY A 349 -5.05 -9.43 -14.39
C GLY A 349 -6.24 -8.94 -13.56
N ASN A 350 -6.18 -7.69 -13.10
CA ASN A 350 -7.30 -7.06 -12.39
C ASN A 350 -8.55 -6.91 -13.26
N PHE A 351 -8.37 -6.57 -14.54
CA PHE A 351 -9.49 -6.46 -15.48
C PHE A 351 -10.19 -7.82 -15.66
N LEU A 352 -9.42 -8.90 -15.81
CA LEU A 352 -9.97 -10.26 -15.91
C LEU A 352 -10.71 -10.67 -14.64
N VAL A 353 -10.17 -10.35 -13.45
CA VAL A 353 -10.86 -10.60 -12.18
C VAL A 353 -12.18 -9.83 -12.12
N GLY A 354 -12.17 -8.54 -12.42
CA GLY A 354 -13.39 -7.72 -12.47
C GLY A 354 -14.43 -8.29 -13.43
N LEU A 355 -14.00 -8.75 -14.60
CA LEU A 355 -14.86 -9.38 -15.60
C LEU A 355 -15.50 -10.66 -15.08
N VAL A 356 -14.69 -11.56 -14.48
CA VAL A 356 -15.19 -12.80 -13.88
C VAL A 356 -16.20 -12.50 -12.77
N LEU A 357 -15.91 -11.51 -11.92
CA LEU A 357 -16.82 -11.11 -10.84
C LEU A 357 -18.15 -10.59 -11.37
N VAL A 358 -18.12 -9.72 -12.40
CA VAL A 358 -19.34 -9.24 -13.04
C VAL A 358 -20.15 -10.40 -13.62
N ILE A 359 -19.54 -11.33 -14.35
CA ILE A 359 -20.22 -12.47 -14.96
C ILE A 359 -20.81 -13.42 -13.90
N VAL A 360 -20.04 -13.74 -12.86
CA VAL A 360 -20.47 -14.67 -11.79
C VAL A 360 -21.56 -14.06 -10.94
N ALA A 361 -21.45 -12.77 -10.59
CA ALA A 361 -22.48 -12.07 -9.84
C ALA A 361 -23.76 -11.93 -10.67
N ALA A 362 -23.64 -11.49 -11.92
CA ALA A 362 -24.74 -11.35 -12.88
C ALA A 362 -25.52 -12.64 -13.10
N SER A 363 -24.84 -13.80 -13.16
CA SER A 363 -25.50 -15.09 -13.41
C SER A 363 -26.30 -15.62 -12.22
N ARG A 364 -26.09 -15.05 -11.03
CA ARG A 364 -26.85 -15.37 -9.80
C ARG A 364 -27.96 -14.36 -9.51
N LEU A 365 -28.10 -13.33 -10.34
CA LEU A 365 -29.09 -12.28 -10.22
C LEU A 365 -30.09 -12.41 -11.37
N ASP A 366 -31.37 -12.22 -11.10
CA ASP A 366 -32.43 -12.25 -12.12
C ASP A 366 -32.45 -10.96 -12.96
N ILE A 367 -31.34 -10.67 -13.65
CA ILE A 367 -31.18 -9.52 -14.53
C ILE A 367 -31.70 -9.89 -15.92
N ALA A 368 -32.67 -9.12 -16.43
CA ALA A 368 -33.19 -9.28 -17.79
C ALA A 368 -32.19 -8.75 -18.84
N TRP A 369 -31.24 -9.59 -19.25
CA TRP A 369 -30.19 -9.21 -20.19
C TRP A 369 -30.73 -8.81 -21.56
N SER A 370 -30.25 -7.66 -22.04
CA SER A 370 -30.48 -7.17 -23.40
C SER A 370 -29.18 -6.61 -23.97
N THR A 371 -29.11 -6.43 -25.28
CA THR A 371 -27.96 -5.79 -25.93
C THR A 371 -27.70 -4.37 -25.40
N ALA A 372 -28.74 -3.66 -24.99
CA ALA A 372 -28.64 -2.35 -24.37
C ALA A 372 -27.97 -2.41 -22.98
N HIS A 373 -28.24 -3.44 -22.17
CA HIS A 373 -27.60 -3.62 -20.86
C HIS A 373 -26.09 -3.88 -20.99
N VAL A 374 -25.68 -4.66 -22.00
CA VAL A 374 -24.25 -4.89 -22.28
C VAL A 374 -23.57 -3.60 -22.77
N GLY A 375 -24.21 -2.87 -23.68
CA GLY A 375 -23.71 -1.56 -24.14
C GLY A 375 -23.58 -0.54 -23.00
N TYR A 376 -24.56 -0.52 -22.09
CA TYR A 376 -24.53 0.30 -20.89
C TYR A 376 -23.35 -0.05 -19.98
N LEU A 377 -23.12 -1.34 -19.71
CA LEU A 377 -21.98 -1.78 -18.90
C LEU A 377 -20.63 -1.36 -19.49
N LEU A 378 -20.45 -1.51 -20.80
CA LEU A 378 -19.23 -1.09 -21.50
C LEU A 378 -19.02 0.42 -21.40
N LEU A 379 -20.07 1.20 -21.67
CA LEU A 379 -20.03 2.66 -21.56
C LEU A 379 -19.66 3.11 -20.14
N MET A 380 -20.26 2.49 -19.13
CA MET A 380 -20.00 2.82 -17.73
C MET A 380 -18.59 2.42 -17.29
N THR A 381 -18.11 1.27 -17.74
CA THR A 381 -16.74 0.81 -17.45
C THR A 381 -15.71 1.77 -18.05
N LEU A 382 -15.88 2.16 -19.31
CA LEU A 382 -14.99 3.12 -19.99
C LEU A 382 -15.03 4.49 -19.30
N SER A 383 -16.23 4.98 -18.99
CA SER A 383 -16.41 6.26 -18.30
C SER A 383 -15.76 6.25 -16.92
N GLY A 384 -15.95 5.17 -16.15
CA GLY A 384 -15.29 4.93 -14.88
C GLY A 384 -13.76 4.93 -15.02
N GLY A 385 -13.23 4.26 -16.03
CA GLY A 385 -11.80 4.28 -16.35
C GLY A 385 -11.25 5.69 -16.57
N PHE A 386 -11.94 6.51 -17.37
CA PHE A 386 -11.56 7.91 -17.59
C PHE A 386 -11.68 8.77 -16.32
N ILE A 387 -12.65 8.51 -15.44
CA ILE A 387 -12.74 9.17 -14.12
C ILE A 387 -11.49 8.86 -13.29
N PHE A 388 -11.06 7.60 -13.22
CA PHE A 388 -9.83 7.23 -12.50
C PHE A 388 -8.60 7.92 -13.10
N ILE A 389 -8.45 7.93 -14.43
CA ILE A 389 -7.32 8.59 -15.12
C ILE A 389 -7.30 10.10 -14.82
N ALA A 390 -8.46 10.77 -14.91
CA ALA A 390 -8.55 12.19 -14.67
C ALA A 390 -8.16 12.56 -13.22
N LEU A 391 -8.64 11.80 -12.24
CA LEU A 391 -8.27 11.98 -10.84
C LEU A 391 -6.76 11.75 -10.62
N ASN A 392 -6.18 10.70 -11.23
CA ASN A 392 -4.74 10.42 -11.14
C ASN A 392 -3.91 11.58 -11.66
N LEU A 393 -4.30 12.13 -12.82
CA LEU A 393 -3.62 13.25 -13.44
C LEU A 393 -3.73 14.53 -12.61
N MET A 394 -4.90 14.82 -12.06
CA MET A 394 -5.09 16.00 -11.21
C MET A 394 -4.20 15.96 -9.97
N THR A 395 -4.11 14.80 -9.32
CA THR A 395 -3.30 14.66 -8.10
C THR A 395 -1.81 14.60 -8.40
N SER A 396 -1.40 13.97 -9.52
CA SER A 396 0.02 13.87 -9.89
C SER A 396 0.67 15.23 -10.17
N VAL A 397 -0.09 16.17 -10.74
CA VAL A 397 0.37 17.54 -11.04
C VAL A 397 0.85 18.28 -9.80
N SER A 398 0.36 17.95 -8.60
CA SER A 398 0.86 18.51 -7.33
C SER A 398 2.38 18.32 -7.15
N GLY A 399 2.96 17.32 -7.81
CA GLY A 399 4.40 17.03 -7.81
C GLY A 399 5.25 18.18 -8.36
N PHE A 400 4.71 19.03 -9.24
CA PHE A 400 5.44 20.21 -9.74
C PHE A 400 5.72 21.26 -8.67
N TRP A 401 4.95 21.32 -7.59
CA TRP A 401 5.16 22.26 -6.48
C TRP A 401 5.64 21.59 -5.20
N LEU A 402 5.15 20.39 -4.91
CA LEU A 402 5.44 19.67 -3.67
C LEU A 402 6.68 18.76 -3.75
N MET A 403 7.28 18.60 -4.95
CA MET A 403 8.34 17.63 -5.28
C MET A 403 7.98 16.14 -5.10
N ASP A 404 6.90 15.81 -4.39
CA ASP A 404 6.33 14.47 -4.29
C ASP A 404 4.79 14.56 -4.29
N SER A 405 4.14 13.89 -5.24
CA SER A 405 2.67 13.86 -5.39
C SER A 405 2.01 12.65 -4.72
N VAL A 406 2.80 11.68 -4.24
CA VAL A 406 2.28 10.39 -3.72
C VAL A 406 1.25 10.55 -2.60
N PRO A 407 1.40 11.44 -1.60
CA PRO A 407 0.41 11.60 -0.53
C PRO A 407 -0.94 12.06 -1.04
N VAL A 408 -0.94 13.05 -1.93
CA VAL A 408 -2.15 13.64 -2.50
C VAL A 408 -2.88 12.59 -3.33
N THR A 409 -2.13 11.89 -4.18
CA THR A 409 -2.68 10.79 -4.98
C THR A 409 -3.22 9.67 -4.10
N ARG A 410 -2.50 9.26 -3.05
CA ARG A 410 -2.92 8.17 -2.15
C ARG A 410 -4.24 8.49 -1.46
N VAL A 411 -4.38 9.68 -0.87
CA VAL A 411 -5.62 10.07 -0.17
C VAL A 411 -6.82 10.02 -1.11
N VAL A 412 -6.69 10.51 -2.35
CA VAL A 412 -7.79 10.49 -3.33
C VAL A 412 -8.06 9.06 -3.81
N PHE A 413 -7.02 8.31 -4.14
CA PHE A 413 -7.16 6.95 -4.69
C PHE A 413 -7.67 5.94 -3.66
N GLU A 414 -7.29 6.04 -2.39
CA GLU A 414 -7.79 5.14 -1.33
C GLU A 414 -9.30 5.28 -1.12
N MET A 415 -9.92 6.42 -1.48
CA MET A 415 -11.36 6.61 -1.37
C MET A 415 -12.18 5.65 -2.24
N HIS A 416 -11.58 5.02 -3.25
CA HIS A 416 -12.27 4.00 -4.04
C HIS A 416 -12.64 2.76 -3.21
N GLU A 417 -11.94 2.48 -2.10
CA GLU A 417 -12.24 1.34 -1.22
C GLU A 417 -13.64 1.43 -0.61
N PHE A 418 -14.20 2.64 -0.51
CA PHE A 418 -15.58 2.82 -0.06
C PHE A 418 -16.60 2.55 -1.17
N ALA A 419 -16.21 2.75 -2.44
CA ALA A 419 -17.08 2.56 -3.60
C ALA A 419 -17.28 1.08 -3.97
N LYS A 420 -16.60 0.13 -3.31
CA LYS A 420 -16.88 -1.32 -3.46
C LYS A 420 -18.12 -1.80 -2.72
N TYR A 421 -18.70 -0.94 -1.88
CA TYR A 421 -19.92 -1.20 -1.14
C TYR A 421 -21.06 -0.27 -1.59
N PRO A 422 -22.32 -0.65 -1.36
CA PRO A 422 -23.45 0.19 -1.72
C PRO A 422 -23.45 1.54 -1.00
N LEU A 423 -23.72 2.64 -1.71
CA LEU A 423 -23.75 3.98 -1.11
C LEU A 423 -24.80 4.14 -0.01
N SER A 424 -25.86 3.34 -0.05
CA SER A 424 -26.97 3.38 0.91
C SER A 424 -26.59 2.99 2.34
N ILE A 425 -25.45 2.31 2.53
CA ILE A 425 -24.96 1.96 3.88
C ILE A 425 -24.24 3.13 4.55
N TYR A 426 -23.85 4.14 3.78
CA TYR A 426 -23.07 5.27 4.28
C TYR A 426 -23.96 6.44 4.68
N PRO A 427 -23.51 7.26 5.66
CA PRO A 427 -24.08 8.58 5.89
C PRO A 427 -24.06 9.43 4.62
N ARG A 428 -25.07 10.30 4.47
CA ARG A 428 -25.27 11.16 3.28
C ARG A 428 -24.02 11.93 2.86
N PHE A 429 -23.22 12.41 3.83
CA PHE A 429 -21.98 13.14 3.56
C PHE A 429 -20.94 12.32 2.77
N ILE A 430 -20.74 11.05 3.13
CA ILE A 430 -19.82 10.15 2.40
C ILE A 430 -20.38 9.88 1.00
N GLY A 431 -21.70 9.69 0.89
CA GLY A 431 -22.37 9.54 -0.40
C GLY A 431 -22.15 10.74 -1.33
N VAL A 432 -22.19 11.96 -0.80
CA VAL A 432 -21.89 13.18 -1.57
C VAL A 432 -20.43 13.22 -2.00
N ILE A 433 -19.48 12.83 -1.15
CA ILE A 433 -18.06 12.78 -1.53
C ILE A 433 -17.85 11.80 -2.69
N LEU A 434 -18.37 10.58 -2.58
CA LEU A 434 -18.16 9.52 -3.57
C LEU A 434 -18.92 9.73 -4.89
N THR A 435 -19.86 10.66 -4.92
CA THR A 435 -20.65 11.00 -6.12
C THR A 435 -20.24 12.33 -6.75
N ALA A 436 -19.91 13.35 -5.96
CA ALA A 436 -19.70 14.70 -6.46
C ALA A 436 -18.23 15.15 -6.41
N LEU A 437 -17.49 14.83 -5.34
CA LEU A 437 -16.12 15.29 -5.17
C LEU A 437 -15.11 14.33 -5.82
N ILE A 438 -15.27 13.04 -5.53
CA ILE A 438 -14.44 11.94 -6.03
C ILE A 438 -15.41 10.88 -6.59
N PRO A 439 -15.88 11.04 -7.84
CA PRO A 439 -17.08 10.38 -8.37
C PRO A 439 -16.94 8.87 -8.68
N TYR A 440 -16.29 8.09 -7.80
CA TYR A 440 -16.13 6.64 -7.95
C TYR A 440 -17.46 5.87 -7.93
N ALA A 441 -18.53 6.46 -7.40
CA ALA A 441 -19.87 5.90 -7.46
C ALA A 441 -20.38 5.66 -8.89
N PHE A 442 -19.98 6.50 -9.85
CA PHE A 442 -20.34 6.33 -11.26
C PHE A 442 -19.63 5.16 -11.94
N ALA A 443 -18.50 4.71 -11.39
CA ALA A 443 -17.74 3.57 -11.87
C ALA A 443 -18.21 2.22 -11.29
N SER A 444 -19.16 2.25 -10.35
CA SER A 444 -19.49 1.09 -9.51
C SER A 444 -20.98 1.04 -9.14
N TYR A 445 -21.40 1.78 -8.12
CA TYR A 445 -22.73 1.71 -7.52
C TYR A 445 -23.88 2.05 -8.48
N TYR A 446 -23.84 3.18 -9.19
CA TYR A 446 -24.98 3.60 -10.03
C TYR A 446 -25.25 2.68 -11.23
N PRO A 447 -24.22 2.19 -11.95
CA PRO A 447 -24.41 1.16 -12.95
C PRO A 447 -25.14 -0.07 -12.42
N VAL A 448 -24.78 -0.52 -11.22
CA VAL A 448 -25.38 -1.72 -10.61
C VAL A 448 -26.78 -1.48 -10.08
N ALA A 449 -27.02 -0.33 -9.45
CA ALA A 449 -28.36 0.06 -8.99
C ALA A 449 -29.38 0.06 -10.14
N TYR A 450 -28.99 0.56 -11.32
CA TYR A 450 -29.82 0.53 -12.52
C TYR A 450 -30.11 -0.90 -13.00
N LEU A 451 -29.09 -1.77 -13.08
CA LEU A 451 -29.26 -3.16 -13.52
C LEU A 451 -30.17 -3.98 -12.59
N LEU A 452 -30.19 -3.63 -11.31
CA LEU A 452 -31.04 -4.26 -10.30
C LEU A 452 -32.43 -3.62 -10.18
N GLY A 453 -32.76 -2.64 -11.04
CA GLY A 453 -34.06 -1.96 -11.01
C GLY A 453 -34.29 -1.08 -9.77
N ARG A 454 -33.22 -0.65 -9.09
CA ARG A 454 -33.32 0.23 -7.92
C ARG A 454 -33.55 1.68 -8.33
N GLU A 455 -34.29 2.41 -7.49
CA GLU A 455 -34.61 3.81 -7.75
C GLU A 455 -33.34 4.68 -7.83
N THR A 456 -33.13 5.30 -8.98
CA THR A 456 -32.06 6.26 -9.23
C THR A 456 -32.58 7.40 -10.09
N THR A 457 -32.05 8.61 -9.91
CA THR A 457 -32.40 9.74 -10.79
C THR A 457 -31.74 9.57 -12.16
N PRO A 458 -32.34 10.05 -13.27
CA PRO A 458 -31.79 9.89 -14.61
C PRO A 458 -30.32 10.32 -14.77
N PHE A 459 -29.92 11.40 -14.09
CA PHE A 459 -28.54 11.86 -14.12
C PHE A 459 -27.55 10.89 -13.46
N LEU A 460 -27.90 10.34 -12.30
CA LEU A 460 -27.05 9.35 -11.62
C LEU A 460 -26.93 8.06 -12.43
N THR A 461 -27.99 7.70 -13.17
CA THR A 461 -28.01 6.53 -14.05
C THR A 461 -27.19 6.72 -15.32
N TRP A 462 -27.17 7.91 -15.95
CA TRP A 462 -26.55 8.09 -17.28
C TRP A 462 -25.42 9.12 -17.33
N GLY A 463 -25.12 9.78 -16.22
CA GLY A 463 -24.22 10.93 -16.15
C GLY A 463 -22.72 10.60 -16.19
N ALA A 464 -22.32 9.33 -16.06
CA ALA A 464 -20.90 8.96 -15.98
C ALA A 464 -20.04 9.47 -17.15
N PRO A 465 -20.48 9.40 -18.43
CA PRO A 465 -19.69 9.92 -19.55
C PRO A 465 -19.49 11.44 -19.46
N LEU A 466 -20.51 12.18 -19.02
CA LEU A 466 -20.41 13.63 -18.83
C LEU A 466 -19.45 13.98 -17.69
N VAL A 467 -19.57 13.26 -16.56
CA VAL A 467 -18.66 13.44 -15.41
C VAL A 467 -17.22 13.14 -15.81
N ALA A 468 -16.99 12.05 -16.55
CA ALA A 468 -15.67 11.69 -17.09
C ALA A 468 -15.12 12.79 -18.01
N ALA A 469 -15.92 13.31 -18.95
CA ALA A 469 -15.52 14.36 -19.87
C ALA A 469 -15.17 15.68 -19.16
N VAL A 470 -15.99 16.08 -18.18
CA VAL A 470 -15.74 17.29 -17.35
C VAL A 470 -14.45 17.13 -16.56
N LEU A 471 -14.29 16.01 -15.84
CA LEU A 471 -13.08 15.76 -15.07
C LEU A 471 -11.83 15.70 -15.94
N MET A 472 -11.91 15.07 -17.12
CA MET A 472 -10.77 15.02 -18.03
C MET A 472 -10.39 16.42 -18.53
N THR A 473 -11.38 17.26 -18.83
CA THR A 473 -11.13 18.65 -19.24
C THR A 473 -10.44 19.45 -18.13
N VAL A 474 -10.89 19.29 -16.88
CA VAL A 474 -10.27 19.91 -15.71
C VAL A 474 -8.84 19.39 -15.52
N ALA A 475 -8.64 18.07 -15.57
CA ALA A 475 -7.34 17.44 -15.39
C ALA A 475 -6.31 17.89 -16.44
N LEU A 476 -6.71 17.99 -17.71
CA LEU A 476 -5.85 18.52 -18.77
C LEU A 476 -5.52 20.01 -18.59
N SER A 477 -6.47 20.79 -18.05
CA SER A 477 -6.26 22.21 -17.75
C SER A 477 -5.29 22.38 -16.58
N VAL A 478 -5.44 21.58 -15.53
CA VAL A 478 -4.53 21.52 -14.38
C VAL A 478 -3.13 21.09 -14.82
N TRP A 479 -3.02 20.08 -15.69
CA TRP A 479 -1.75 19.66 -16.28
C TRP A 479 -1.04 20.82 -17.00
N ARG A 480 -1.73 21.51 -17.91
CA ARG A 480 -1.17 22.66 -18.65
C ARG A 480 -0.77 23.80 -17.71
N PHE A 481 -1.54 24.03 -16.66
CA PHE A 481 -1.20 25.01 -15.63
C PHE A 481 0.08 24.61 -14.88
N GLY A 482 0.18 23.36 -14.44
CA GLY A 482 1.36 22.81 -13.78
C GLY A 482 2.61 22.89 -14.64
N LEU A 483 2.50 22.51 -15.92
CA LEU A 483 3.59 22.55 -16.89
C LEU A 483 4.19 23.97 -17.06
N ARG A 484 3.36 25.02 -17.01
CA ARG A 484 3.81 26.42 -17.11
C ARG A 484 4.54 26.92 -15.86
N HIS A 485 4.31 26.30 -14.72
CA HIS A 485 4.90 26.68 -13.43
C HIS A 485 6.01 25.73 -13.00
N TYR A 486 6.34 24.73 -13.83
CA TYR A 486 7.45 23.84 -13.58
C TYR A 486 8.77 24.62 -13.61
N SER A 487 9.56 24.48 -12.55
CA SER A 487 10.93 24.99 -12.44
C SER A 487 11.90 23.81 -12.31
N SER A 488 12.91 23.76 -13.18
CA SER A 488 13.95 22.73 -13.12
C SER A 488 14.72 22.83 -11.80
N THR A 489 15.17 21.70 -11.27
CA THR A 489 15.87 21.61 -9.98
C THR A 489 17.31 22.16 -10.01
N GLY A 490 17.70 22.83 -11.10
CA GLY A 490 19.05 23.33 -11.37
C GLY A 490 19.21 24.83 -11.62
N SER A 491 18.22 25.69 -11.31
CA SER A 491 18.31 27.15 -11.44
C SER A 491 18.04 27.91 -10.16
#